data_AF-A0A7S2DTW4-F1
#
_entry.id   AF-A0A7S2DTW4-F1
#
_cell.length_a   1.000
_cell.length_b   1.000
_cell.length_c   1.000
_cell.angle_alpha   90.00
_cell.angle_beta   90.00
_cell.angle_gamma   90.00
#
_symmetry.space_group_name_H-M   'P 1'
#
loop_
_entity.id
_entity.type
_entity.pdbx_description
1 polymer ?
#
loop_
_entity_poly.entity_id
_entity_poly.type
_entity_poly.pdbx_seq_one_letter_code
_entity_poly.pdbx_strand_id
1 'polypeptide(L)'
;MAGAVPPAVTSSASASAASAPPTELEELSAEASALAASLRAEAQAAEAAAERALANLRRLISPETQLWCHYQQRWSWAANAPPQLVVIGSYGCGTARHRAADTSGIDVTILLEQPGTNPVVLNAEEQRGLLTQLARRLYAAKTSGEKTTHGSEGQGQETWVGDVELVLHERVPRLHVVDGHSKLRMEVFACHHLGIANTSLLRTYLSVNPNAHKLCQLVANWARVRRLSSGVSSPSIPLLSTYAWCVLTIHFLQRCSPPALPVLQDASLLEGVRRTSIMRYDKSNNFAFFDCTFCSDVQAARAAWAFSAWSPSSQASSVAGLFGRDQRADQRGGRAGGSEGIASLGESLIGFFAHYASFDFEGGVASVRSGGMLRKEEMVWEANGPHLFCIEDPFETTRDLGSVLTPESLATIRAELTRAHNLLSERREAGARFVSVGDRTSQPPSASAAAEPAPWSQTLGELLTESPATPLAAPSMAPSMHMAPSSSSASAGGERRELPFDAWLGAFAAEPKVPGLVNGFGGGLGGLGASD
;
A
#
# COMPACT_ATOMS: atom_id res chain seq x y z
N MET A 1 37.08 42.09 66.64
CA MET A 1 35.92 41.23 66.94
C MET A 1 35.23 40.91 65.63
N ALA A 2 35.53 39.74 65.06
CA ALA A 2 34.97 39.26 63.80
C ALA A 2 33.75 38.37 64.11
N GLY A 3 32.61 38.67 63.50
CA GLY A 3 31.34 37.98 63.73
C GLY A 3 31.26 36.67 62.95
N ALA A 4 30.82 35.60 63.62
CA ALA A 4 30.59 34.28 63.05
C ALA A 4 29.19 34.19 62.44
N VAL A 5 29.11 33.63 61.22
CA VAL A 5 27.88 33.29 60.48
C VAL A 5 27.60 31.78 60.66
N PRO A 6 26.36 31.33 60.94
CA PRO A 6 26.05 29.91 61.06
C PRO A 6 25.88 29.24 59.68
N PRO A 7 26.08 27.91 59.56
CA PRO A 7 26.10 27.23 58.26
C PRO A 7 24.69 26.92 57.73
N ALA A 8 24.52 27.08 56.42
CA ALA A 8 23.31 26.72 55.70
C ALA A 8 23.20 25.18 55.54
N VAL A 9 22.06 24.62 55.94
CA VAL A 9 21.69 23.22 55.72
C VAL A 9 21.25 23.07 54.28
N THR A 10 22.00 22.30 53.47
CA THR A 10 21.61 21.92 52.12
C THR A 10 20.70 20.69 52.18
N SER A 11 19.39 20.85 51.96
CA SER A 11 18.48 19.73 51.68
C SER A 11 18.35 19.55 50.16
N SER A 12 19.06 18.57 49.59
CA SER A 12 18.83 18.09 48.23
C SER A 12 17.63 17.14 48.23
N ALA A 13 16.45 17.64 47.85
CA ALA A 13 15.32 16.78 47.47
C ALA A 13 15.19 16.81 45.94
N SER A 14 15.70 15.78 45.28
CA SER A 14 15.42 15.51 43.88
C SER A 14 13.97 15.05 43.75
N ALA A 15 13.07 15.99 43.47
CA ALA A 15 11.71 15.66 43.06
C ALA A 15 11.78 14.98 41.68
N SER A 16 11.60 13.66 41.67
CA SER A 16 11.24 12.92 40.47
C SER A 16 9.92 13.53 39.96
N ALA A 17 9.99 14.25 38.84
CA ALA A 17 8.81 14.74 38.14
C ALA A 17 8.07 13.51 37.60
N ALA A 18 7.05 13.05 38.32
CA ALA A 18 6.09 12.10 37.78
C ALA A 18 5.45 12.76 36.54
N SER A 19 5.63 12.16 35.36
CA SER A 19 5.02 12.67 34.13
C SER A 19 3.51 12.68 34.28
N ALA A 20 2.84 13.72 33.76
CA ALA A 20 1.39 13.76 33.69
C ALA A 20 0.85 12.48 33.01
N PRO A 21 -0.34 12.00 33.39
CA PRO A 21 -0.98 10.87 32.72
C PRO A 21 -1.17 11.20 31.22
N PRO A 22 -1.03 10.20 30.32
CA PRO A 22 -1.18 10.42 28.89
C PRO A 22 -2.60 10.90 28.57
N THR A 23 -2.72 11.73 27.54
CA THR A 23 -4.02 12.13 26.98
C THR A 23 -4.66 10.95 26.22
N GLU A 24 -5.99 10.93 26.08
CA GLU A 24 -6.68 9.89 25.30
C GLU A 24 -6.14 9.72 23.88
N LEU A 25 -5.69 10.82 23.28
CA LEU A 25 -5.13 10.82 21.94
C LEU A 25 -3.75 10.17 21.89
N GLU A 26 -2.94 10.35 22.93
CA GLU A 26 -1.67 9.66 23.12
C GLU A 26 -1.89 8.16 23.36
N GLU A 27 -2.92 7.79 24.14
CA GLU A 27 -3.31 6.40 24.35
C GLU A 27 -3.73 5.72 23.04
N LEU A 28 -4.65 6.34 22.28
CA LEU A 28 -5.05 5.86 20.95
C LEU A 28 -3.84 5.71 20.03
N SER A 29 -2.93 6.68 20.03
CA SER A 29 -1.72 6.66 19.20
C SER A 29 -0.76 5.53 19.59
N ALA A 30 -0.60 5.28 20.89
CA ALA A 30 0.24 4.21 21.41
C ALA A 30 -0.31 2.83 21.02
N GLU A 31 -1.61 2.62 21.20
CA GLU A 31 -2.23 1.34 20.87
C GLU A 31 -2.36 1.11 19.37
N ALA A 32 -2.70 2.13 18.58
CA ALA A 32 -2.67 2.04 17.12
C ALA A 32 -1.25 1.70 16.63
N SER A 33 -0.21 2.25 17.27
CA SER A 33 1.18 1.89 16.98
C SER A 33 1.50 0.45 17.34
N ALA A 34 1.00 -0.05 18.48
CA ALA A 34 1.20 -1.43 18.90
C ALA A 34 0.53 -2.42 17.93
N LEU A 35 -0.70 -2.12 17.51
CA LEU A 35 -1.44 -2.90 16.51
C LEU A 35 -0.71 -2.91 15.16
N ALA A 36 -0.25 -1.75 14.68
CA ALA A 36 0.54 -1.69 13.45
C ALA A 36 1.85 -2.50 13.55
N ALA A 37 2.53 -2.47 14.70
CA ALA A 37 3.71 -3.29 14.95
C ALA A 37 3.39 -4.79 14.92
N SER A 38 2.27 -5.21 15.49
CA SER A 38 1.80 -6.60 15.43
C SER A 38 1.55 -7.05 13.99
N LEU A 39 0.84 -6.24 13.20
CA LEU A 39 0.60 -6.52 11.78
C LEU A 39 1.90 -6.63 10.99
N ARG A 40 2.89 -5.77 11.29
CA ARG A 40 4.21 -5.84 10.67
C ARG A 40 4.96 -7.12 11.04
N ALA A 41 4.92 -7.53 12.31
CA ALA A 41 5.56 -8.77 12.75
C ALA A 41 4.94 -10.00 12.08
N GLU A 42 3.62 -10.03 11.92
CA GLU A 42 2.92 -11.08 11.16
C GLU A 42 3.37 -11.12 9.69
N ALA A 43 3.49 -9.95 9.05
CA ALA A 43 3.96 -9.84 7.67
C ALA A 43 5.41 -10.35 7.52
N GLN A 44 6.30 -9.95 8.42
CA GLN A 44 7.70 -10.38 8.43
C GLN A 44 7.85 -11.89 8.64
N ALA A 45 7.03 -12.49 9.51
CA ALA A 45 7.03 -13.94 9.70
C ALA A 45 6.66 -14.70 8.41
N ALA A 46 5.85 -14.10 7.55
CA ALA A 46 5.43 -14.68 6.28
C ALA A 46 6.42 -14.48 5.13
N GLU A 47 7.28 -13.44 5.19
CA GLU A 47 8.32 -13.19 4.19
C GLU A 47 9.23 -14.42 4.00
N ALA A 48 9.58 -15.13 5.08
CA ALA A 48 10.39 -16.35 4.98
C ALA A 48 9.69 -17.48 4.22
N ALA A 49 8.36 -17.60 4.35
CA ALA A 49 7.58 -18.57 3.58
C ALA A 49 7.41 -18.12 2.12
N ALA A 50 7.24 -16.81 1.89
CA ALA A 50 7.19 -16.21 0.57
C ALA A 50 8.48 -16.45 -0.22
N GLU A 51 9.65 -16.24 0.39
CA GLU A 51 10.93 -16.49 -0.28
C GLU A 51 11.12 -17.95 -0.69
N ARG A 52 10.66 -18.90 0.13
CA ARG A 52 10.68 -20.32 -0.24
C ARG A 52 9.77 -20.61 -1.43
N ALA A 53 8.56 -20.06 -1.45
CA ALA A 53 7.63 -20.20 -2.57
C ALA A 53 8.21 -19.58 -3.85
N LEU A 54 8.80 -18.39 -3.76
CA LEU A 54 9.45 -17.70 -4.87
C LEU A 54 10.67 -18.46 -5.39
N ALA A 55 11.48 -19.08 -4.52
CA ALA A 55 12.63 -19.89 -4.94
C ALA A 55 12.23 -21.05 -5.87
N ASN A 56 11.11 -21.71 -5.61
CA ASN A 56 10.59 -22.76 -6.49
C ASN A 56 10.17 -22.18 -7.86
N LEU A 57 9.52 -21.01 -7.88
CA LEU A 57 9.16 -20.33 -9.11
C LEU A 57 10.40 -19.87 -9.90
N ARG A 58 11.45 -19.36 -9.23
CA ARG A 58 12.74 -18.99 -9.84
C ARG A 58 13.39 -20.18 -10.56
N ARG A 59 13.26 -21.40 -10.02
CA ARG A 59 13.77 -22.63 -10.65
C ARG A 59 13.00 -22.97 -11.93
N LEU A 60 11.68 -22.84 -11.95
CA LEU A 60 10.87 -23.09 -13.15
C LEU A 60 11.16 -22.14 -14.30
N ILE A 61 11.49 -20.89 -13.98
CA ILE A 61 11.78 -19.88 -15.02
C ILE A 61 13.26 -19.86 -15.42
N SER A 62 14.08 -20.80 -14.94
CA SER A 62 15.50 -20.88 -15.23
C SER A 62 15.79 -21.06 -16.74
N PRO A 63 17.01 -20.74 -17.21
CA PRO A 63 17.34 -20.82 -18.64
C PRO A 63 17.22 -22.24 -19.21
N GLU A 64 17.40 -23.25 -18.35
CA GLU A 64 17.31 -24.67 -18.70
C GLU A 64 15.92 -25.08 -19.20
N THR A 65 14.85 -24.37 -18.80
CA THR A 65 13.49 -24.75 -19.16
C THR A 65 13.07 -24.30 -20.55
N GLN A 66 13.87 -23.43 -21.18
CA GLN A 66 13.65 -22.83 -22.51
C GLN A 66 12.27 -22.20 -22.72
N LEU A 67 11.52 -21.94 -21.63
CA LEU A 67 10.13 -21.49 -21.65
C LEU A 67 9.96 -20.15 -22.38
N TRP A 68 11.02 -19.36 -22.42
CA TRP A 68 11.02 -17.98 -22.87
C TRP A 68 11.90 -17.75 -24.10
N CYS A 69 12.50 -18.80 -24.67
CA CYS A 69 13.46 -18.67 -25.77
C CYS A 69 12.87 -17.97 -27.00
N HIS A 70 11.59 -18.22 -27.33
CA HIS A 70 10.92 -17.54 -28.43
C HIS A 70 10.83 -16.02 -28.21
N TYR A 71 10.51 -15.59 -26.97
CA TYR A 71 10.45 -14.17 -26.63
C TYR A 71 11.87 -13.58 -26.63
N GLN A 72 12.85 -14.24 -26.00
CA GLN A 72 14.25 -13.77 -25.99
C GLN A 72 14.84 -13.59 -27.40
N GLN A 73 14.46 -14.42 -28.38
CA GLN A 73 14.87 -14.24 -29.77
C GLN A 73 14.32 -12.96 -30.40
N ARG A 74 13.06 -12.60 -30.11
CA ARG A 74 12.44 -11.36 -30.60
C ARG A 74 13.03 -10.12 -29.95
N TRP A 75 13.33 -10.19 -28.65
CA TRP A 75 14.01 -9.13 -27.90
C TRP A 75 15.47 -9.50 -27.68
N SER A 76 16.23 -9.71 -28.76
CA SER A 76 17.62 -10.21 -28.69
C SER A 76 18.61 -9.31 -27.92
N TRP A 77 18.24 -8.05 -27.65
CA TRP A 77 18.98 -7.14 -26.78
C TRP A 77 18.72 -7.37 -25.29
N ALA A 78 17.63 -8.04 -24.93
CA ALA A 78 17.48 -8.58 -23.60
C ALA A 78 18.57 -9.64 -23.45
N ALA A 79 19.44 -9.50 -22.45
CA ALA A 79 20.56 -10.41 -22.28
C ALA A 79 20.09 -11.88 -22.30
N ASN A 80 20.95 -12.81 -22.74
CA ASN A 80 20.71 -14.27 -22.65
C ASN A 80 20.70 -14.79 -21.19
N ALA A 81 20.32 -13.93 -20.24
CA ALA A 81 20.21 -14.18 -18.83
C ALA A 81 18.81 -14.71 -18.48
N PRO A 82 18.66 -15.42 -17.34
CA PRO A 82 17.35 -15.86 -16.88
C PRO A 82 16.40 -14.68 -16.64
N PRO A 83 15.10 -14.88 -16.90
CA PRO A 83 14.06 -13.97 -16.43
C PRO A 83 14.19 -13.69 -14.94
N GLN A 84 13.78 -12.49 -14.55
CA GLN A 84 13.82 -12.02 -13.17
C GLN A 84 12.42 -12.11 -12.56
N LEU A 85 12.34 -12.45 -11.27
CA LEU A 85 11.12 -12.28 -10.48
C LEU A 85 11.22 -10.99 -9.69
N VAL A 86 10.19 -10.16 -9.77
CA VAL A 86 10.08 -8.94 -8.97
C VAL A 86 8.77 -9.00 -8.19
N VAL A 87 8.86 -9.00 -6.86
CA VAL A 87 7.69 -8.92 -5.98
C VAL A 87 7.07 -7.53 -6.11
N ILE A 88 5.75 -7.44 -6.23
CA ILE A 88 5.03 -6.17 -6.35
C ILE A 88 3.88 -6.12 -5.33
N GLY A 89 3.07 -5.07 -5.38
CA GLY A 89 1.87 -4.97 -4.56
C GLY A 89 2.16 -4.86 -3.07
N SER A 90 1.30 -5.47 -2.24
CA SER A 90 1.33 -5.28 -0.78
C SER A 90 2.62 -5.82 -0.14
N TYR A 91 3.15 -6.94 -0.62
CA TYR A 91 4.44 -7.48 -0.17
C TYR A 91 5.57 -6.56 -0.59
N GLY A 92 5.54 -6.07 -1.84
CA GLY A 92 6.51 -5.10 -2.33
C GLY A 92 6.52 -3.82 -1.50
N CYS A 93 5.40 -3.18 -1.22
CA CYS A 93 5.41 -1.92 -0.46
C CYS A 93 5.42 -2.09 1.07
N GLY A 94 5.48 -3.33 1.58
CA GLY A 94 5.55 -3.60 3.03
C GLY A 94 4.23 -3.43 3.78
N THR A 95 3.08 -3.52 3.08
CA THR A 95 1.73 -3.44 3.66
C THR A 95 0.99 -4.79 3.63
N ALA A 96 1.72 -5.86 3.29
CA ALA A 96 1.20 -7.22 3.32
C ALA A 96 0.73 -7.61 4.72
N ARG A 97 -0.20 -8.55 4.74
CA ARG A 97 -0.66 -9.25 5.93
C ARG A 97 -0.60 -10.74 5.62
N HIS A 98 -0.34 -11.56 6.63
CA HIS A 98 -0.39 -13.00 6.47
C HIS A 98 -1.15 -13.63 7.64
N ARG A 99 -2.36 -14.10 7.33
CA ARG A 99 -3.13 -14.99 8.20
C ARG A 99 -3.47 -16.23 7.41
N ALA A 100 -3.49 -17.40 8.06
CA ALA A 100 -3.83 -18.67 7.40
C ALA A 100 -5.23 -18.69 6.75
N ALA A 101 -6.11 -17.75 7.12
CA ALA A 101 -7.44 -17.56 6.54
C ALA A 101 -7.54 -16.36 5.58
N ASP A 102 -6.46 -15.57 5.42
CA ASP A 102 -6.45 -14.34 4.60
C ASP A 102 -5.84 -14.67 3.23
N THR A 103 -6.58 -14.35 2.17
CA THR A 103 -6.29 -14.70 0.78
C THR A 103 -5.31 -13.74 0.10
N SER A 104 -4.71 -12.79 0.83
CA SER A 104 -3.76 -11.83 0.27
C SER A 104 -2.49 -12.53 -0.20
N GLY A 105 -2.44 -12.77 -1.51
CA GLY A 105 -1.31 -13.41 -2.17
C GLY A 105 -0.10 -12.50 -2.32
N ILE A 106 1.02 -13.13 -2.68
CA ILE A 106 2.23 -12.47 -3.14
C ILE A 106 2.03 -12.12 -4.61
N ASP A 107 1.99 -10.84 -4.93
CA ASP A 107 2.01 -10.41 -6.32
C ASP A 107 3.46 -10.43 -6.82
N VAL A 108 3.71 -11.08 -7.96
CA VAL A 108 5.04 -11.18 -8.55
C VAL A 108 4.96 -10.98 -10.06
N THR A 109 5.88 -10.21 -10.62
CA THR A 109 6.02 -10.10 -12.08
C THR A 109 7.31 -10.74 -12.57
N ILE A 110 7.20 -11.51 -13.66
CA ILE A 110 8.33 -12.03 -14.41
C ILE A 110 8.76 -10.97 -15.41
N LEU A 111 10.03 -10.58 -15.36
CA LEU A 111 10.67 -9.71 -16.35
C LEU A 111 11.61 -10.53 -17.22
N LEU A 112 11.57 -10.29 -18.53
CA LEU A 112 12.41 -10.98 -19.50
C LEU A 112 13.73 -10.25 -19.75
N GLU A 113 13.76 -8.96 -19.45
CA GLU A 113 14.92 -8.09 -19.50
C GLU A 113 15.77 -8.14 -18.21
N GLN A 114 16.98 -7.60 -18.29
CA GLN A 114 17.85 -7.41 -17.12
C GLN A 114 17.85 -5.95 -16.65
N PRO A 115 18.20 -5.68 -15.39
CA PRO A 115 18.39 -4.32 -14.90
C PRO A 115 19.34 -3.52 -15.80
N GLY A 116 18.93 -2.30 -16.17
CA GLY A 116 19.71 -1.40 -17.03
C GLY A 116 19.61 -1.68 -18.54
N THR A 117 18.82 -2.67 -18.98
CA THR A 117 18.55 -2.92 -20.40
C THR A 117 17.20 -2.36 -20.83
N ASN A 118 16.94 -2.30 -22.15
CA ASN A 118 15.66 -1.84 -22.68
C ASN A 118 14.52 -2.78 -22.22
N PRO A 119 13.37 -2.24 -21.80
CA PRO A 119 12.27 -3.04 -21.28
C PRO A 119 11.62 -3.91 -22.37
N VAL A 120 11.20 -5.13 -21.99
CA VAL A 120 10.44 -6.02 -22.86
C VAL A 120 8.95 -5.74 -22.71
N VAL A 121 8.37 -5.01 -23.65
CA VAL A 121 6.94 -4.67 -23.65
C VAL A 121 6.15 -5.74 -24.38
N LEU A 122 5.30 -6.46 -23.64
CA LEU A 122 4.42 -7.49 -24.18
C LEU A 122 3.01 -6.92 -24.40
N ASN A 123 2.38 -7.27 -25.52
CA ASN A 123 0.95 -7.03 -25.70
C ASN A 123 0.11 -8.05 -24.91
N ALA A 124 -1.20 -7.84 -24.86
CA ALA A 124 -2.10 -8.68 -24.06
C ALA A 124 -2.11 -10.15 -24.50
N GLU A 125 -1.98 -10.44 -25.80
CA GLU A 125 -1.93 -11.81 -26.31
C GLU A 125 -0.62 -12.51 -25.93
N GLU A 126 0.49 -11.80 -26.07
CA GLU A 126 1.82 -12.26 -25.66
C GLU A 126 1.88 -12.57 -24.16
N GLN A 127 1.32 -11.69 -23.32
CA GLN A 127 1.19 -11.93 -21.88
C GLN A 127 0.35 -13.18 -21.59
N ARG A 128 -0.81 -13.33 -22.23
CA ARG A 128 -1.67 -14.53 -22.07
C ARG A 128 -0.95 -15.80 -22.50
N GLY A 129 -0.26 -15.77 -23.64
CA GLY A 129 0.52 -16.91 -24.16
C GLY A 129 1.64 -17.31 -23.20
N LEU A 130 2.36 -16.33 -22.66
CA LEU A 130 3.45 -16.51 -21.70
C LEU A 130 2.93 -17.18 -20.41
N LEU A 131 1.86 -16.63 -19.82
CA LEU A 131 1.25 -17.17 -18.60
C LEU A 131 0.65 -18.57 -18.82
N THR A 132 0.05 -18.82 -19.99
CA THR A 132 -0.49 -20.13 -20.35
C THR A 132 0.61 -21.19 -20.43
N GLN A 133 1.77 -20.84 -21.00
CA GLN A 133 2.91 -21.74 -21.07
C GLN A 133 3.47 -22.04 -19.67
N LEU A 134 3.56 -21.03 -18.81
CA LEU A 134 3.96 -21.22 -17.41
C LEU A 134 2.98 -22.12 -16.65
N ALA A 135 1.67 -21.90 -16.79
CA ALA A 135 0.66 -22.74 -16.18
C ALA A 135 0.79 -24.21 -16.60
N ARG A 136 0.98 -24.48 -17.90
CA ARG A 136 1.22 -25.84 -18.40
C ARG A 136 2.44 -26.50 -17.74
N ARG A 137 3.52 -25.74 -17.53
CA ARG A 137 4.72 -26.24 -16.84
C ARG A 137 4.46 -26.50 -15.36
N LEU A 138 3.73 -25.62 -14.67
CA LEU A 138 3.32 -25.83 -13.27
C LEU A 138 2.44 -27.07 -13.13
N TYR A 139 1.49 -27.28 -14.05
CA TYR A 139 0.69 -28.50 -14.10
C TYR A 139 1.56 -29.75 -14.33
N ALA A 140 2.54 -29.68 -15.23
CA ALA A 140 3.48 -30.78 -15.44
C ALA A 140 4.38 -31.05 -14.21
N ALA A 141 4.83 -30.01 -13.51
CA ALA A 141 5.58 -30.16 -12.26
C ALA A 141 4.73 -30.79 -11.15
N LYS A 142 3.44 -30.43 -11.08
CA LYS A 142 2.44 -31.03 -10.18
C LYS A 142 2.21 -32.51 -10.47
N THR A 143 2.12 -32.91 -11.74
CA THR A 143 1.87 -34.32 -12.10
C THR A 143 3.12 -35.19 -12.06
N SER A 144 4.30 -34.62 -12.30
CA SER A 144 5.59 -35.35 -12.29
C SER A 144 6.18 -35.56 -10.89
N GLY A 145 5.57 -34.98 -9.84
CA GLY A 145 6.08 -35.13 -8.47
C GLY A 145 7.38 -34.38 -8.20
N GLU A 146 7.63 -33.28 -8.94
CA GLU A 146 8.91 -32.57 -8.86
C GLU A 146 9.15 -32.05 -7.42
N LYS A 147 10.28 -32.45 -6.82
CA LYS A 147 10.59 -32.21 -5.40
C LYS A 147 11.11 -30.79 -5.17
N THR A 148 10.88 -30.23 -3.97
CA THR A 148 11.48 -28.97 -3.54
C THR A 148 12.98 -29.13 -3.24
N THR A 149 13.70 -28.01 -3.21
CA THR A 149 15.13 -27.96 -2.84
C THR A 149 15.40 -28.27 -1.36
N HIS A 150 14.36 -28.43 -0.52
CA HIS A 150 14.50 -28.58 0.93
C HIS A 150 13.71 -29.74 1.56
N GLY A 151 13.28 -30.74 0.78
CA GLY A 151 12.59 -31.92 1.32
C GLY A 151 13.57 -33.00 1.80
N SER A 152 13.78 -33.09 3.12
CA SER A 152 14.25 -34.31 3.78
C SER A 152 13.31 -35.47 3.44
N GLU A 153 13.88 -36.59 3.00
CA GLU A 153 13.17 -37.82 2.69
C GLU A 153 12.33 -38.29 3.90
N GLY A 154 11.00 -38.45 3.74
CA GLY A 154 10.26 -39.30 4.69
C GLY A 154 8.77 -39.08 4.93
N GLN A 155 8.12 -37.99 4.51
CA GLN A 155 6.68 -37.83 4.75
C GLN A 155 5.94 -37.37 3.49
N GLY A 156 4.86 -38.09 3.14
CA GLY A 156 3.77 -37.70 2.22
C GLY A 156 4.15 -36.98 0.92
N GLN A 157 3.94 -37.64 -0.22
CA GLN A 157 4.15 -37.12 -1.58
C GLN A 157 3.29 -35.88 -1.93
N GLU A 158 3.53 -34.71 -1.35
CA GLU A 158 2.91 -33.46 -1.81
C GLU A 158 3.87 -32.69 -2.71
N THR A 159 3.42 -32.36 -3.92
CA THR A 159 4.16 -31.50 -4.85
C THR A 159 4.19 -30.06 -4.33
N TRP A 160 5.26 -29.33 -4.63
CA TRP A 160 5.34 -27.92 -4.25
C TRP A 160 4.33 -27.03 -4.99
N VAL A 161 3.75 -27.52 -6.09
CA VAL A 161 2.68 -26.84 -6.81
C VAL A 161 1.33 -27.30 -6.26
N GLY A 162 0.59 -26.37 -5.66
CA GLY A 162 -0.81 -26.53 -5.25
C GLY A 162 -1.77 -26.21 -6.40
N ASP A 163 -2.75 -25.36 -6.15
CA ASP A 163 -3.73 -24.94 -7.16
C ASP A 163 -3.14 -23.94 -8.15
N VAL A 164 -3.59 -24.03 -9.41
CA VAL A 164 -3.10 -23.21 -10.52
C VAL A 164 -4.30 -22.74 -11.33
N GLU A 165 -4.55 -21.43 -11.38
CA GLU A 165 -5.72 -20.86 -12.07
C GLU A 165 -5.29 -19.71 -12.98
N LEU A 166 -5.76 -19.73 -14.23
CA LEU A 166 -5.47 -18.69 -15.21
C LEU A 166 -6.59 -17.64 -15.21
N VAL A 167 -6.23 -16.38 -14.96
CA VAL A 167 -7.14 -15.23 -15.06
C VAL A 167 -6.70 -14.34 -16.21
N LEU A 168 -7.18 -14.68 -17.42
CA LEU A 168 -6.68 -14.08 -18.68
C LEU A 168 -7.59 -13.00 -19.26
N HIS A 169 -8.81 -12.86 -18.74
CA HIS A 169 -9.82 -11.93 -19.26
C HIS A 169 -9.73 -10.53 -18.65
N GLU A 170 -8.94 -10.36 -17.59
CA GLU A 170 -8.76 -9.08 -16.93
C GLU A 170 -7.79 -8.15 -17.69
N ARG A 171 -7.84 -6.86 -17.34
CA ARG A 171 -7.01 -5.80 -17.95
C ARG A 171 -5.52 -6.12 -17.90
N VAL A 172 -5.08 -6.78 -16.83
CA VAL A 172 -3.73 -7.31 -16.70
C VAL A 172 -3.88 -8.82 -16.46
N PRO A 173 -3.59 -9.65 -17.48
CA PRO A 173 -3.64 -11.10 -17.33
C PRO A 173 -2.73 -11.55 -16.19
N ARG A 174 -3.19 -12.54 -15.41
CA ARG A 174 -2.41 -13.11 -14.32
C ARG A 174 -2.62 -14.61 -14.18
N LEU A 175 -1.67 -15.25 -13.51
CA LEU A 175 -1.69 -16.65 -13.16
C LEU A 175 -1.66 -16.77 -11.64
N HIS A 176 -2.73 -17.32 -11.10
CA HIS A 176 -2.81 -17.68 -9.69
C HIS A 176 -2.10 -19.03 -9.47
N VAL A 177 -1.23 -19.09 -8.46
CA VAL A 177 -0.52 -20.30 -8.03
C VAL A 177 -0.55 -20.39 -6.52
N VAL A 178 -0.89 -21.54 -5.96
CA VAL A 178 -0.73 -21.83 -4.53
C VAL A 178 0.53 -22.67 -4.32
N ASP A 179 1.41 -22.25 -3.42
CA ASP A 179 2.52 -23.08 -2.98
C ASP A 179 2.00 -24.24 -2.13
N GLY A 180 2.31 -25.47 -2.51
CA GLY A 180 1.81 -26.69 -1.90
C GLY A 180 2.23 -26.87 -0.45
N HIS A 181 3.31 -26.25 0.02
CA HIS A 181 3.80 -26.43 1.39
C HIS A 181 3.28 -25.33 2.32
N SER A 182 3.55 -24.08 1.97
CA SER A 182 3.17 -22.91 2.77
C SER A 182 1.70 -22.55 2.62
N LYS A 183 1.02 -23.10 1.59
CA LYS A 183 -0.33 -22.72 1.16
C LYS A 183 -0.44 -21.23 0.79
N LEU A 184 0.70 -20.56 0.55
CA LEU A 184 0.74 -19.19 0.10
C LEU A 184 0.21 -19.07 -1.32
N ARG A 185 -0.69 -18.10 -1.51
CA ARG A 185 -1.17 -17.66 -2.82
C ARG A 185 -0.13 -16.75 -3.46
N MET A 186 0.14 -16.96 -4.73
CA MET A 186 0.95 -16.11 -5.59
C MET A 186 0.13 -15.70 -6.80
N GLU A 187 0.15 -14.42 -7.14
CA GLU A 187 -0.41 -13.89 -8.39
C GLU A 187 0.76 -13.50 -9.29
N VAL A 188 0.94 -14.24 -10.39
CA VAL A 188 2.07 -14.10 -11.31
C VAL A 188 1.65 -13.30 -12.54
N PHE A 189 2.38 -12.24 -12.82
CA PHE A 189 2.19 -11.34 -13.96
C PHE A 189 3.38 -11.38 -14.93
N ALA A 190 3.14 -11.04 -16.19
CA ALA A 190 4.17 -11.01 -17.23
C ALA A 190 4.53 -9.57 -17.64
N CYS A 191 5.79 -9.16 -17.43
CA CYS A 191 6.30 -7.83 -17.78
C CYS A 191 5.39 -6.68 -17.31
N HIS A 192 4.97 -6.70 -16.04
CA HIS A 192 4.03 -5.72 -15.50
C HIS A 192 4.75 -4.51 -14.89
N HIS A 193 5.37 -3.70 -15.76
CA HIS A 193 6.24 -2.58 -15.35
C HIS A 193 5.51 -1.49 -14.55
N LEU A 194 4.26 -1.17 -14.92
CA LEU A 194 3.45 -0.22 -14.15
C LEU A 194 3.20 -0.70 -12.71
N GLY A 195 3.06 -2.03 -12.50
CA GLY A 195 2.97 -2.62 -11.17
C GLY A 195 4.23 -2.39 -10.34
N ILE A 196 5.41 -2.44 -10.96
CA ILE A 196 6.69 -2.13 -10.31
C ILE A 196 6.76 -0.65 -9.93
N ALA A 197 6.41 0.24 -10.87
CA ALA A 197 6.42 1.68 -10.62
C ALA A 197 5.48 2.06 -9.47
N ASN A 198 4.22 1.60 -9.50
CA ASN A 198 3.24 1.86 -8.45
C ASN A 198 3.71 1.33 -7.09
N THR A 199 4.28 0.12 -7.06
CA THR A 199 4.84 -0.45 -5.83
C THR A 199 5.98 0.40 -5.28
N SER A 200 6.88 0.87 -6.15
CA SER A 200 8.01 1.72 -5.76
C SER A 200 7.57 3.09 -5.24
N LEU A 201 6.60 3.72 -5.91
CA LEU A 201 5.99 4.98 -5.47
C LEU A 201 5.40 4.83 -4.06
N LEU A 202 4.56 3.81 -3.85
CA LEU A 202 3.99 3.54 -2.53
C LEU A 202 5.08 3.31 -1.49
N ARG A 203 6.06 2.44 -1.76
CA ARG A 203 7.15 2.17 -0.82
C ARG A 203 7.89 3.45 -0.42
N THR A 204 8.11 4.35 -1.37
CA THR A 204 8.77 5.64 -1.12
C THR A 204 7.93 6.50 -0.18
N TYR A 205 6.64 6.68 -0.44
CA TYR A 205 5.72 7.40 0.46
C TYR A 205 5.74 6.84 1.89
N LEU A 206 5.64 5.51 2.04
CA LEU A 206 5.63 4.86 3.35
C LEU A 206 6.99 4.96 4.07
N SER A 207 8.06 5.21 3.32
CA SER A 207 9.39 5.45 3.88
C SER A 207 9.61 6.90 4.29
N VAL A 208 8.88 7.87 3.73
CA VAL A 208 9.03 9.30 4.08
C VAL A 208 8.63 9.55 5.54
N ASN A 209 7.44 9.10 5.95
CA ASN A 209 6.91 9.31 7.29
C ASN A 209 6.55 7.97 7.97
N PRO A 210 7.12 7.63 9.14
CA PRO A 210 6.81 6.39 9.85
C PRO A 210 5.33 6.21 10.21
N ASN A 211 4.61 7.30 10.49
CA ASN A 211 3.17 7.23 10.76
C ASN A 211 2.36 6.95 9.49
N ALA A 212 2.85 7.32 8.31
CA ALA A 212 2.20 6.99 7.05
C ALA A 212 2.18 5.47 6.80
N HIS A 213 3.29 4.79 7.07
CA HIS A 213 3.35 3.33 6.97
C HIS A 213 2.32 2.68 7.91
N LYS A 214 2.33 3.07 9.19
CA LYS A 214 1.41 2.53 10.19
C LYS A 214 -0.05 2.79 9.81
N LEU A 215 -0.39 4.01 9.38
CA LEU A 215 -1.75 4.36 8.99
C LEU A 215 -2.22 3.54 7.78
N CYS A 216 -1.39 3.40 6.75
CA CYS A 216 -1.71 2.54 5.59
C CYS A 216 -1.94 1.09 6.01
N GLN A 217 -1.13 0.54 6.92
CA GLN A 217 -1.33 -0.82 7.43
C GLN A 217 -2.66 -0.95 8.18
N LEU A 218 -2.99 0.01 9.04
CA LEU A 218 -4.24 0.02 9.81
C LEU A 218 -5.47 0.12 8.90
N VAL A 219 -5.48 1.06 7.94
CA VAL A 219 -6.57 1.25 6.97
C VAL A 219 -6.72 0.03 6.06
N ALA A 220 -5.61 -0.49 5.52
CA ALA A 220 -5.65 -1.69 4.68
C ALA A 220 -6.15 -2.91 5.45
N ASN A 221 -5.74 -3.08 6.70
CA ASN A 221 -6.22 -4.16 7.56
C ASN A 221 -7.71 -4.00 7.89
N TRP A 222 -8.15 -2.79 8.27
CA TRP A 222 -9.56 -2.48 8.49
C TRP A 222 -10.40 -2.81 7.26
N ALA A 223 -10.01 -2.33 6.07
CA ALA A 223 -10.75 -2.59 4.84
C ALA A 223 -10.87 -4.08 4.54
N ARG A 224 -9.82 -4.88 4.78
CA ARG A 224 -9.89 -6.35 4.60
C ARG A 224 -10.81 -7.02 5.60
N VAL A 225 -10.67 -6.73 6.89
CA VAL A 225 -11.48 -7.36 7.94
C VAL A 225 -12.96 -6.99 7.83
N ARG A 226 -13.25 -5.79 7.32
CA ARG A 226 -14.62 -5.35 7.00
C ARG A 226 -15.11 -5.83 5.63
N ARG A 227 -14.32 -6.63 4.90
CA ARG A 227 -14.61 -7.15 3.55
C ARG A 227 -14.96 -6.02 2.58
N LEU A 228 -14.22 -4.92 2.64
CA LEU A 228 -14.27 -3.75 1.76
C LEU A 228 -13.09 -3.71 0.77
N SER A 229 -12.27 -4.76 0.74
CA SER A 229 -11.16 -4.88 -0.18
C SER A 229 -11.31 -6.11 -1.08
N SER A 230 -11.06 -5.93 -2.39
CA SER A 230 -11.01 -7.04 -3.33
C SER A 230 -9.86 -8.00 -3.01
N GLY A 231 -10.07 -9.29 -3.29
CA GLY A 231 -9.13 -10.37 -2.97
C GLY A 231 -9.54 -11.25 -1.78
N VAL A 232 -10.52 -10.85 -0.96
CA VAL A 232 -11.17 -11.72 0.04
C VAL A 232 -12.04 -12.76 -0.68
N SER A 233 -12.02 -14.02 -0.27
CA SER A 233 -12.82 -15.08 -0.90
C SER A 233 -14.33 -14.73 -0.90
N SER A 234 -14.86 -14.53 -2.11
CA SER A 234 -16.27 -14.24 -2.44
C SER A 234 -16.85 -12.96 -1.79
N PRO A 235 -16.51 -11.76 -2.29
CA PRO A 235 -17.36 -10.61 -2.08
C PRO A 235 -18.54 -10.72 -3.06
N SER A 236 -19.77 -10.66 -2.54
CA SER A 236 -20.99 -10.64 -3.36
C SER A 236 -21.09 -9.41 -4.28
N ILE A 237 -20.23 -8.41 -4.08
CA ILE A 237 -20.18 -7.15 -4.82
C ILE A 237 -18.73 -6.73 -5.15
N PRO A 238 -18.47 -6.02 -6.26
CA PRO A 238 -17.16 -5.43 -6.57
C PRO A 238 -16.70 -4.42 -5.52
N LEU A 239 -15.39 -4.40 -5.20
CA LEU A 239 -14.82 -3.56 -4.12
C LEU A 239 -13.47 -2.97 -4.52
N LEU A 240 -13.05 -1.92 -3.80
CA LEU A 240 -11.75 -1.30 -3.96
C LEU A 240 -10.59 -2.27 -3.69
N SER A 241 -9.50 -2.14 -4.43
CA SER A 241 -8.27 -2.89 -4.13
C SER A 241 -7.56 -2.34 -2.90
N THR A 242 -6.71 -3.15 -2.26
CA THR A 242 -5.80 -2.67 -1.20
C THR A 242 -4.95 -1.49 -1.70
N TYR A 243 -4.53 -1.53 -2.96
CA TYR A 243 -3.78 -0.45 -3.61
C TYR A 243 -4.57 0.87 -3.57
N ALA A 244 -5.85 0.86 -3.96
CA ALA A 244 -6.71 2.05 -3.89
C ALA A 244 -6.83 2.61 -2.46
N TRP A 245 -6.98 1.74 -1.45
CA TRP A 245 -6.98 2.16 -0.04
C TRP A 245 -5.66 2.81 0.41
N CYS A 246 -4.52 2.33 -0.09
CA CYS A 246 -3.22 2.95 0.17
C CYS A 246 -3.11 4.33 -0.51
N VAL A 247 -3.58 4.46 -1.75
CA VAL A 247 -3.62 5.74 -2.48
C VAL A 247 -4.50 6.76 -1.74
N LEU A 248 -5.69 6.36 -1.29
CA LEU A 248 -6.57 7.21 -0.47
C LEU A 248 -5.88 7.66 0.83
N THR A 249 -5.17 6.76 1.50
CA THR A 249 -4.45 7.08 2.75
C THR A 249 -3.33 8.10 2.51
N ILE A 250 -2.57 7.94 1.43
CA ILE A 250 -1.51 8.89 1.04
C ILE A 250 -2.12 10.25 0.68
N HIS A 251 -3.20 10.26 -0.11
CA HIS A 251 -3.92 11.48 -0.46
C HIS A 251 -4.41 12.21 0.80
N PHE A 252 -5.03 11.49 1.75
CA PHE A 252 -5.44 12.08 3.02
C PHE A 252 -4.26 12.72 3.77
N LEU A 253 -3.11 12.06 3.83
CA LEU A 253 -1.91 12.59 4.50
C LEU A 253 -1.34 13.83 3.80
N GLN A 254 -1.41 13.91 2.47
CA GLN A 254 -1.05 15.11 1.71
C GLN A 254 -2.03 16.28 1.96
N ARG A 255 -3.29 15.96 2.25
CA ARG A 255 -4.37 16.93 2.52
C ARG A 255 -4.41 17.43 3.97
N CYS A 256 -3.63 16.83 4.87
CA CYS A 256 -3.50 17.32 6.24
C CYS A 256 -2.93 18.74 6.27
N SER A 257 -3.22 19.48 7.34
CA SER A 257 -2.70 20.83 7.55
C SER A 257 -1.94 20.89 8.89
N PRO A 258 -0.59 20.99 8.88
CA PRO A 258 0.28 20.93 7.71
C PRO A 258 0.30 19.53 7.03
N PRO A 259 0.69 19.43 5.75
CA PRO A 259 0.77 18.14 5.05
C PRO A 259 1.69 17.15 5.77
N ALA A 260 1.23 15.92 5.96
CA ALA A 260 1.99 14.85 6.61
C ALA A 260 2.86 14.05 5.61
N LEU A 261 2.62 14.22 4.31
CA LEU A 261 3.42 13.71 3.21
C LEU A 261 3.55 14.79 2.12
N PRO A 262 4.69 14.85 1.40
CA PRO A 262 4.84 15.70 0.22
C PRO A 262 4.13 15.07 -0.98
N VAL A 263 4.09 15.79 -2.11
CA VAL A 263 3.71 15.24 -3.42
C VAL A 263 4.98 14.82 -4.14
N LEU A 264 5.27 13.51 -4.23
CA LEU A 264 6.54 13.03 -4.80
C LEU A 264 6.70 13.30 -6.30
N GLN A 265 5.62 13.68 -6.98
CA GLN A 265 5.60 14.05 -8.40
C GLN A 265 5.61 15.58 -8.59
N ASP A 266 5.81 16.36 -7.53
CA ASP A 266 5.87 17.82 -7.60
C ASP A 266 7.14 18.30 -8.33
N ALA A 267 7.01 19.32 -9.17
CA ALA A 267 8.11 19.83 -9.99
C ALA A 267 9.36 20.21 -9.16
N SER A 268 9.19 20.72 -7.94
CA SER A 268 10.32 21.08 -7.06
C SER A 268 11.14 19.87 -6.59
N LEU A 269 10.49 18.71 -6.46
CA LEU A 269 11.13 17.46 -6.08
C LEU A 269 11.70 16.70 -7.28
N LEU A 270 11.32 17.08 -8.49
CA LEU A 270 11.77 16.45 -9.74
C LEU A 270 12.96 17.18 -10.39
N GLU A 271 13.46 18.27 -9.81
CA GLU A 271 14.63 18.96 -10.33
C GLU A 271 15.85 18.02 -10.31
N GLY A 272 16.43 17.78 -11.49
CA GLY A 272 17.54 16.84 -11.66
C GLY A 272 17.16 15.35 -11.57
N VAL A 273 15.89 15.02 -11.30
CA VAL A 273 15.40 13.63 -11.31
C VAL A 273 15.29 13.16 -12.74
N ARG A 274 15.78 11.94 -12.98
CA ARG A 274 15.75 11.33 -14.30
C ARG A 274 14.30 10.96 -14.67
N ARG A 275 13.82 11.44 -15.82
CA ARG A 275 12.52 11.06 -16.34
C ARG A 275 12.42 9.57 -16.58
N THR A 276 11.31 9.00 -16.14
CA THR A 276 11.00 7.57 -16.25
C THR A 276 9.69 7.43 -17.02
N SER A 277 9.73 6.84 -18.21
CA SER A 277 8.54 6.63 -19.03
C SER A 277 8.34 5.13 -19.26
N ILE A 278 7.17 4.63 -18.91
CA ILE A 278 6.81 3.23 -19.13
C ILE A 278 5.91 3.12 -20.34
N MET A 279 6.31 2.27 -21.28
CA MET A 279 5.55 1.98 -22.49
C MET A 279 4.71 0.72 -22.31
N ARG A 280 3.45 0.75 -22.78
CA ARG A 280 2.53 -0.38 -22.76
C ARG A 280 1.67 -0.39 -24.02
N TYR A 281 1.19 -1.55 -24.43
CA TYR A 281 0.12 -1.64 -25.42
C TYR A 281 -1.23 -1.26 -24.81
N ASP A 282 -1.97 -0.40 -25.51
CA ASP A 282 -3.38 -0.10 -25.23
C ASP A 282 -4.32 -1.22 -25.77
N LYS A 283 -5.63 -1.03 -25.62
CA LYS A 283 -6.64 -1.99 -26.11
C LYS A 283 -6.66 -2.13 -27.65
N SER A 284 -6.22 -1.10 -28.36
CA SER A 284 -6.11 -1.06 -29.82
C SER A 284 -4.75 -1.58 -30.32
N ASN A 285 -3.92 -2.10 -29.41
CA ASN A 285 -2.57 -2.57 -29.68
C ASN A 285 -1.62 -1.45 -30.18
N ASN A 286 -1.92 -0.19 -29.84
CA ASN A 286 -1.02 0.94 -30.03
C ASN A 286 -0.15 1.14 -28.79
N PHE A 287 0.97 1.83 -28.95
CA PHE A 287 1.83 2.19 -27.83
C PHE A 287 1.24 3.39 -27.07
N ALA A 288 1.05 3.20 -25.76
CA ALA A 288 0.80 4.24 -24.79
C ALA A 288 2.04 4.43 -23.91
N PHE A 289 2.32 5.68 -23.55
CA PHE A 289 3.44 6.07 -22.70
C PHE A 289 2.91 6.69 -21.42
N PHE A 290 3.45 6.25 -20.29
CA PHE A 290 3.06 6.72 -18.96
C PHE A 290 4.26 7.36 -18.29
N ASP A 291 4.15 8.65 -17.97
CA ASP A 291 5.16 9.34 -17.17
C ASP A 291 5.11 8.80 -15.73
N CYS A 292 6.09 7.98 -15.41
CA CYS A 292 6.26 7.36 -14.10
C CYS A 292 7.35 8.05 -13.27
N THR A 293 7.66 9.31 -13.59
CA THR A 293 8.68 10.09 -12.88
C THR A 293 8.16 10.52 -11.52
N PHE A 294 8.89 10.19 -10.45
CA PHE A 294 8.66 10.67 -9.09
C PHE A 294 10.00 10.76 -8.34
N CYS A 295 10.06 11.52 -7.25
CA CYS A 295 11.21 11.58 -6.37
C CYS A 295 11.30 10.28 -5.56
N SER A 296 12.24 9.39 -5.92
CA SER A 296 12.52 8.16 -5.17
C SER A 296 13.52 8.35 -4.02
N ASP A 297 14.17 9.52 -3.93
CA ASP A 297 15.05 9.86 -2.81
C ASP A 297 14.22 10.24 -1.57
N VAL A 298 14.11 9.29 -0.65
CA VAL A 298 13.38 9.45 0.62
C VAL A 298 13.92 10.62 1.46
N GLN A 299 15.23 10.89 1.42
CA GLN A 299 15.82 11.97 2.21
C GLN A 299 15.50 13.33 1.61
N ALA A 300 15.59 13.45 0.28
CA ALA A 300 15.16 14.67 -0.42
C ALA A 300 13.67 14.94 -0.18
N ALA A 301 12.82 13.91 -0.29
CA ALA A 301 11.39 14.01 0.00
C ALA A 301 11.11 14.43 1.45
N ARG A 302 11.83 13.88 2.43
CA ARG A 302 11.71 14.27 3.85
C ARG A 302 12.16 15.71 4.08
N ALA A 303 13.23 16.16 3.44
CA ALA A 303 13.72 17.53 3.57
C ALA A 303 12.71 18.54 3.03
N ALA A 304 12.15 18.28 1.84
CA ALA A 304 11.10 19.13 1.26
C ALA A 304 9.83 19.16 2.13
N TRP A 305 9.43 18.00 2.65
CA TRP A 305 8.32 17.89 3.59
C TRP A 305 8.55 18.68 4.88
N ALA A 306 9.71 18.52 5.52
CA ALA A 306 10.04 19.23 6.75
C ALA A 306 10.03 20.75 6.55
N PHE A 307 10.50 21.23 5.39
CA PHE A 307 10.45 22.63 5.02
C PHE A 307 9.02 23.15 4.84
N SER A 308 8.15 22.38 4.18
CA SER A 308 6.73 22.75 3.99
C SER A 308 5.89 22.67 5.27
N ALA A 309 6.25 21.81 6.22
CA ALA A 309 5.54 21.65 7.48
C ALA A 309 5.82 22.80 8.47
N TRP A 310 6.92 23.51 8.29
CA TRP A 310 7.32 24.65 9.12
C TRP A 310 6.78 25.96 8.54
N SER A 311 5.62 26.42 9.03
CA SER A 311 5.07 27.77 8.74
C SER A 311 4.70 28.49 10.04
N PRO A 312 5.12 29.77 10.25
CA PRO A 312 4.89 30.52 11.50
C PRO A 312 3.42 30.80 11.86
N SER A 313 2.46 30.49 10.98
CA SER A 313 1.02 30.78 11.14
C SER A 313 0.17 29.58 11.57
N SER A 314 0.73 28.38 11.73
CA SER A 314 -0.02 27.15 12.00
C SER A 314 -0.30 26.92 13.49
N GLN A 315 -1.04 27.82 14.14
CA GLN A 315 -1.55 27.60 15.50
C GLN A 315 -3.02 27.14 15.47
N ALA A 316 -3.26 25.84 15.25
CA ALA A 316 -4.57 25.23 15.53
C ALA A 316 -4.47 23.69 15.63
N SER A 317 -4.32 23.16 16.84
CA SER A 317 -4.55 21.73 17.12
C SER A 317 -6.02 21.47 17.39
N SER A 318 -6.76 21.06 16.35
CA SER A 318 -8.03 20.35 16.49
C SER A 318 -8.25 19.50 15.24
N VAL A 319 -9.02 18.40 15.35
CA VAL A 319 -9.43 17.58 14.19
C VAL A 319 -10.17 18.43 13.13
N ALA A 320 -10.84 19.52 13.55
CA ALA A 320 -11.46 20.49 12.65
C ALA A 320 -10.46 21.43 11.94
N GLY A 321 -9.23 21.56 12.47
CA GLY A 321 -8.12 22.33 11.89
C GLY A 321 -7.25 21.55 10.91
N LEU A 322 -7.39 20.21 10.85
CA LEU A 322 -6.73 19.37 9.83
C LEU A 322 -7.19 19.71 8.41
N PHE A 323 -8.40 20.27 8.28
CA PHE A 323 -8.92 20.80 7.03
C PHE A 323 -8.89 22.32 7.13
N GLY A 324 -7.93 22.94 6.45
CA GLY A 324 -7.91 24.38 6.27
C GLY A 324 -9.26 24.84 5.70
N ARG A 325 -9.94 25.73 6.43
CA ARG A 325 -11.04 26.53 5.87
C ARG A 325 -10.60 27.14 4.55
N ASP A 326 -11.56 27.29 3.63
CA ASP A 326 -11.42 28.05 2.39
C ASP A 326 -10.52 29.28 2.57
N GLN A 327 -9.61 29.48 1.62
CA GLN A 327 -8.72 30.64 1.57
C GLN A 327 -9.54 31.93 1.38
N ARG A 328 -10.11 32.47 2.46
CA ARG A 328 -10.61 33.85 2.61
C ARG A 328 -10.91 34.12 4.10
N ALA A 329 -10.18 35.09 4.67
CA ALA A 329 -10.22 35.61 6.05
C ALA A 329 -9.44 34.76 7.09
N ASP A 330 -8.68 35.28 8.06
CA ASP A 330 -8.53 36.64 8.60
C ASP A 330 -7.14 36.77 9.29
N GLN A 331 -6.60 38.00 9.31
CA GLN A 331 -5.40 38.37 10.07
C GLN A 331 -5.83 38.91 11.44
N ARG A 332 -5.46 38.23 12.54
CA ARG A 332 -5.19 38.85 13.87
C ARG A 332 -4.66 37.79 14.83
N GLY A 333 -3.47 38.04 15.36
CA GLY A 333 -2.67 37.06 16.09
C GLY A 333 -2.94 36.94 17.59
N GLY A 334 -2.30 35.90 18.16
CA GLY A 334 -2.01 35.71 19.57
C GLY A 334 -0.86 34.70 19.68
N ARG A 335 0.21 35.02 20.40
CA ARG A 335 1.38 34.16 20.60
C ARG A 335 1.18 33.28 21.84
N ALA A 336 1.28 31.96 21.68
CA ALA A 336 1.66 31.03 22.76
C ALA A 336 2.61 29.98 22.18
N GLY A 337 3.78 29.82 22.79
CA GLY A 337 4.82 28.88 22.39
C GLY A 337 4.54 27.48 22.95
N GLY A 338 4.59 26.48 22.06
CA GLY A 338 4.53 25.05 22.35
C GLY A 338 5.05 24.30 21.12
N SER A 339 5.90 23.31 21.34
CA SER A 339 6.65 22.56 20.32
C SER A 339 5.78 22.01 19.18
N GLU A 340 6.24 22.31 17.97
CA GLU A 340 5.72 22.01 16.62
C GLU A 340 5.42 20.52 16.41
N GLY A 341 4.26 20.14 15.87
CA GLY A 341 3.81 18.74 15.92
C GLY A 341 3.04 18.26 14.69
N ILE A 342 3.67 17.37 13.94
CA ILE A 342 3.05 16.40 13.01
C ILE A 342 1.85 15.75 13.69
N ALA A 343 0.71 15.62 12.99
CA ALA A 343 -0.46 14.93 13.53
C ALA A 343 -0.07 13.54 14.06
N SER A 344 -0.47 13.24 15.29
CA SER A 344 -0.23 11.93 15.90
C SER A 344 -0.91 10.82 15.09
N LEU A 345 -0.50 9.56 15.30
CA LEU A 345 -1.12 8.43 14.60
C LEU A 345 -2.64 8.33 14.91
N GLY A 346 -3.04 8.61 16.15
CA GLY A 346 -4.44 8.64 16.57
C GLY A 346 -5.24 9.74 15.86
N GLU A 347 -4.69 10.96 15.77
CA GLU A 347 -5.32 12.05 15.00
C GLU A 347 -5.45 11.70 13.52
N SER A 348 -4.39 11.12 12.95
CA SER A 348 -4.39 10.71 11.55
C SER A 348 -5.42 9.61 11.27
N LEU A 349 -5.59 8.67 12.20
CA LEU A 349 -6.59 7.60 12.08
C LEU A 349 -8.02 8.15 12.14
N ILE A 350 -8.33 8.99 13.13
CA ILE A 350 -9.64 9.67 13.23
C ILE A 350 -9.89 10.54 11.99
N GLY A 351 -8.89 11.33 11.61
CA GLY A 351 -8.95 12.26 10.48
C GLY A 351 -9.18 11.56 9.15
N PHE A 352 -8.57 10.39 8.92
CA PHE A 352 -8.78 9.60 7.71
C PHE A 352 -10.26 9.22 7.54
N PHE A 353 -10.85 8.64 8.59
CA PHE A 353 -12.26 8.23 8.54
C PHE A 353 -13.19 9.43 8.47
N ALA A 354 -12.89 10.52 9.19
CA ALA A 354 -13.64 11.77 9.10
C ALA A 354 -13.64 12.31 7.66
N HIS A 355 -12.45 12.41 7.04
CA HIS A 355 -12.27 12.93 5.69
C HIS A 355 -13.12 12.19 4.67
N TYR A 356 -13.04 10.85 4.69
CA TYR A 356 -13.70 10.02 3.69
C TYR A 356 -15.18 9.75 3.99
N ALA A 357 -15.62 9.86 5.25
CA ALA A 357 -17.04 9.86 5.59
C ALA A 357 -17.76 11.10 5.02
N SER A 358 -17.07 12.24 4.92
CA SER A 358 -17.59 13.50 4.37
C SER A 358 -17.05 13.83 2.97
N PHE A 359 -16.46 12.87 2.27
CA PHE A 359 -15.88 13.10 0.94
C PHE A 359 -16.97 13.50 -0.07
N ASP A 360 -16.64 14.42 -0.97
CA ASP A 360 -17.51 14.78 -2.10
C ASP A 360 -17.46 13.68 -3.17
N PHE A 361 -18.26 12.65 -2.98
CA PHE A 361 -18.39 11.55 -3.95
C PHE A 361 -19.08 11.98 -5.24
N GLU A 362 -19.74 13.15 -5.28
CA GLU A 362 -20.45 13.60 -6.47
C GLU A 362 -19.48 14.21 -7.48
N GLY A 363 -18.70 15.21 -7.05
CA GLY A 363 -17.78 15.96 -7.91
C GLY A 363 -16.28 15.73 -7.64
N GLY A 364 -15.91 15.13 -6.51
CA GLY A 364 -14.53 15.01 -6.07
C GLY A 364 -13.76 13.81 -6.65
N VAL A 365 -12.44 14.00 -6.80
CA VAL A 365 -11.47 12.99 -7.23
C VAL A 365 -10.24 13.05 -6.32
N ALA A 366 -9.91 11.93 -5.68
CA ALA A 366 -8.69 11.81 -4.89
C ALA A 366 -7.48 11.60 -5.81
N SER A 367 -6.48 12.48 -5.72
CA SER A 367 -5.28 12.45 -6.57
C SER A 367 -4.01 12.66 -5.76
N VAL A 368 -3.17 11.62 -5.65
CA VAL A 368 -1.88 11.72 -4.96
C VAL A 368 -0.80 12.44 -5.78
N ARG A 369 -0.99 12.49 -7.11
CA ARG A 369 -0.09 13.17 -8.04
C ARG A 369 -0.24 14.68 -7.95
N SER A 370 -1.45 15.18 -7.71
CA SER A 370 -1.68 16.61 -7.46
C SER A 370 -1.59 16.98 -5.97
N GLY A 371 -1.76 16.01 -5.07
CA GLY A 371 -1.92 16.23 -3.62
C GLY A 371 -3.22 16.94 -3.25
N GLY A 372 -4.08 17.21 -4.23
CA GLY A 372 -5.31 17.97 -4.11
C GLY A 372 -6.56 17.17 -4.43
N MET A 373 -7.70 17.79 -4.20
CA MET A 373 -8.99 17.31 -4.69
C MET A 373 -9.18 17.84 -6.10
N LEU A 374 -9.14 16.95 -7.10
CA LEU A 374 -9.52 17.30 -8.47
C LEU A 374 -11.03 17.19 -8.64
N ARG A 375 -11.55 17.77 -9.72
CA ARG A 375 -12.97 17.70 -10.06
C ARG A 375 -13.22 16.69 -11.17
N LYS A 376 -14.29 15.92 -11.08
CA LYS A 376 -14.62 14.90 -12.09
C LYS A 376 -14.81 15.49 -13.48
N GLU A 377 -15.28 16.73 -13.59
CA GLU A 377 -15.49 17.41 -14.87
C GLU A 377 -14.18 17.76 -15.57
N GLU A 378 -13.07 17.82 -14.83
CA GLU A 378 -11.72 18.09 -15.34
C GLU A 378 -11.01 16.81 -15.82
N MET A 379 -11.58 15.64 -15.51
CA MET A 379 -10.96 14.35 -15.78
C MET A 379 -11.47 13.73 -17.08
N VAL A 380 -10.56 13.09 -17.81
CA VAL A 380 -10.87 12.29 -19.01
C VAL A 380 -10.69 10.81 -18.65
N TRP A 381 -11.76 10.20 -18.14
CA TRP A 381 -11.72 8.81 -17.73
C TRP A 381 -11.87 7.83 -18.89
N GLU A 382 -11.24 6.66 -18.77
CA GLU A 382 -11.61 5.50 -19.56
C GLU A 382 -13.07 5.12 -19.31
N ALA A 383 -13.82 4.79 -20.38
CA ALA A 383 -15.18 4.26 -20.28
C ALA A 383 -15.18 2.80 -19.79
N ASN A 384 -14.83 2.58 -18.52
CA ASN A 384 -14.59 1.25 -17.95
C ASN A 384 -15.42 0.95 -16.68
N GLY A 385 -16.37 1.82 -16.33
CA GLY A 385 -17.31 1.60 -15.23
C GLY A 385 -17.91 2.92 -14.75
N PRO A 386 -18.75 2.88 -13.71
CA PRO A 386 -19.31 4.10 -13.15
C PRO A 386 -18.27 4.81 -12.26
N HIS A 387 -18.09 6.11 -12.48
CA HIS A 387 -17.15 6.97 -11.76
C HIS A 387 -17.76 7.49 -10.44
N LEU A 388 -18.04 6.56 -9.51
CA LEU A 388 -18.80 6.83 -8.28
C LEU A 388 -17.94 7.35 -7.14
N PHE A 389 -16.80 6.71 -6.87
CA PHE A 389 -15.80 7.17 -5.91
C PHE A 389 -14.46 7.24 -6.64
N CYS A 390 -14.16 8.42 -7.18
CA CYS A 390 -13.07 8.58 -8.13
C CYS A 390 -11.71 8.70 -7.44
N ILE A 391 -10.78 7.86 -7.90
CA ILE A 391 -9.42 7.79 -7.38
C ILE A 391 -8.48 7.71 -8.59
N GLU A 392 -7.76 8.80 -8.87
CA GLU A 392 -6.80 8.86 -9.98
C GLU A 392 -5.63 7.90 -9.72
N ASP A 393 -5.32 7.01 -10.68
CA ASP A 393 -4.05 6.28 -10.63
C ASP A 393 -2.87 7.27 -10.84
N PRO A 394 -1.78 7.18 -10.06
CA PRO A 394 -0.71 8.19 -10.08
C PRO A 394 0.06 8.27 -11.40
N PHE A 395 0.03 7.21 -12.21
CA PHE A 395 0.72 7.15 -13.51
C PHE A 395 -0.24 6.96 -14.69
N GLU A 396 -1.30 6.16 -14.52
CA GLU A 396 -2.36 6.01 -15.50
C GLU A 396 -3.47 7.05 -15.25
N THR A 397 -3.26 8.32 -15.58
CA THR A 397 -4.16 9.43 -15.18
C THR A 397 -5.60 9.34 -15.71
N THR A 398 -5.83 8.56 -16.77
CA THR A 398 -7.17 8.27 -17.31
C THR A 398 -7.87 7.10 -16.61
N ARG A 399 -7.19 6.45 -15.65
CA ARG A 399 -7.69 5.29 -14.93
C ARG A 399 -8.21 5.68 -13.56
N ASP A 400 -9.51 5.48 -13.38
CA ASP A 400 -10.16 5.56 -12.08
C ASP A 400 -10.06 4.20 -11.37
N LEU A 401 -9.39 4.14 -10.22
CA LEU A 401 -9.29 2.92 -9.42
C LEU A 401 -10.63 2.51 -8.77
N GLY A 402 -11.59 3.44 -8.69
CA GLY A 402 -12.93 3.22 -8.16
C GLY A 402 -13.97 2.83 -9.21
N SER A 403 -13.61 2.75 -10.49
CA SER A 403 -14.57 2.44 -11.56
C SER A 403 -15.18 1.04 -11.47
N VAL A 404 -14.61 0.17 -10.64
CA VAL A 404 -15.16 -1.17 -10.35
C VAL A 404 -16.42 -1.11 -9.47
N LEU A 405 -16.64 -0.02 -8.75
CA LEU A 405 -17.68 0.06 -7.73
C LEU A 405 -19.09 0.12 -8.33
N THR A 406 -20.01 -0.57 -7.69
CA THR A 406 -21.46 -0.39 -7.89
C THR A 406 -22.04 0.58 -6.84
N PRO A 407 -23.25 1.13 -7.06
CA PRO A 407 -23.92 1.93 -6.04
C PRO A 407 -24.07 1.22 -4.69
N GLU A 408 -24.30 -0.09 -4.69
CA GLU A 408 -24.39 -0.93 -3.50
C GLU A 408 -23.05 -1.01 -2.74
N SER A 409 -21.96 -1.26 -3.48
CA SER A 409 -20.61 -1.29 -2.88
C SER A 409 -20.19 0.06 -2.33
N LEU A 410 -20.53 1.17 -3.01
CA LEU A 410 -20.26 2.51 -2.52
C LEU A 410 -21.06 2.82 -1.26
N ALA A 411 -22.36 2.47 -1.22
CA ALA A 411 -23.19 2.66 -0.04
C ALA A 411 -22.60 1.92 1.18
N THR A 412 -22.12 0.68 0.97
CA THR A 412 -21.45 -0.12 2.00
C THR A 412 -20.17 0.55 2.49
N ILE A 413 -19.31 1.01 1.57
CA ILE A 413 -18.07 1.73 1.89
C ILE A 413 -18.37 2.99 2.71
N ARG A 414 -19.33 3.81 2.28
CA ARG A 414 -19.71 5.05 2.98
C ARG A 414 -20.21 4.76 4.40
N ALA A 415 -21.09 3.76 4.56
CA ALA A 415 -21.60 3.37 5.87
C ALA A 415 -20.47 2.94 6.82
N GLU A 416 -19.50 2.16 6.33
CA GLU A 416 -18.38 1.70 7.14
C GLU A 416 -17.38 2.82 7.48
N LEU A 417 -17.13 3.76 6.56
CA LEU A 417 -16.33 4.95 6.85
C LEU A 417 -16.97 5.81 7.95
N THR A 418 -18.28 6.06 7.85
CA THR A 418 -19.04 6.80 8.87
C THR A 418 -19.05 6.06 10.21
N ARG A 419 -19.27 4.74 10.21
CA ARG A 419 -19.24 3.92 11.43
C ARG A 419 -17.88 3.99 12.11
N ALA A 420 -16.80 3.81 11.36
CA ALA A 420 -15.44 3.90 11.88
C ALA A 420 -15.15 5.28 12.49
N HIS A 421 -15.58 6.36 11.81
CA HIS A 421 -15.46 7.71 12.34
C HIS A 421 -16.22 7.90 13.66
N ASN A 422 -17.48 7.46 13.73
CA ASN A 422 -18.31 7.62 14.93
C ASN A 422 -17.72 6.86 16.13
N LEU A 423 -17.30 5.61 15.93
CA LEU A 423 -16.68 4.79 16.99
C LEU A 423 -15.44 5.46 17.60
N LEU A 424 -14.60 6.07 16.77
CA LEU A 424 -13.40 6.75 17.24
C LEU A 424 -13.72 8.12 17.86
N SER A 425 -14.74 8.83 17.38
CA SER A 425 -15.13 10.16 17.86
C SER A 425 -15.92 10.12 19.18
N GLU A 426 -16.91 9.22 19.31
CA GLU A 426 -17.74 9.08 20.52
C GLU A 426 -16.88 8.77 21.76
N ARG A 427 -15.86 7.93 21.58
CA ARG A 427 -14.84 7.62 22.57
C ARG A 427 -14.11 8.84 23.11
N ARG A 428 -13.67 9.69 22.18
CA ARG A 428 -12.95 10.94 22.48
C ARG A 428 -13.84 11.92 23.25
N GLU A 429 -15.13 11.98 22.91
CA GLU A 429 -16.07 12.84 23.64
C GLU A 429 -16.41 12.30 25.03
N ALA A 430 -16.56 10.98 25.17
CA ALA A 430 -16.84 10.33 26.44
C ALA A 430 -15.72 10.60 27.46
N GLY A 431 -14.46 10.46 27.06
CA GLY A 431 -13.33 10.72 27.95
C GLY A 431 -13.09 12.23 28.21
N ALA A 432 -13.27 13.10 27.21
CA ALA A 432 -13.17 14.55 27.38
C ALA A 432 -14.16 15.11 28.44
N ARG A 433 -15.33 14.48 28.61
CA ARG A 433 -16.31 14.83 29.66
C ARG A 433 -15.80 14.53 31.08
N PHE A 434 -14.89 13.58 31.25
CA PHE A 434 -14.30 13.24 32.56
C PHE A 434 -13.07 14.10 32.91
N VAL A 435 -12.41 14.72 31.93
CA VAL A 435 -11.15 15.48 32.12
C VAL A 435 -11.38 16.97 32.43
N SER A 436 -12.63 17.48 32.36
CA SER A 436 -12.95 18.86 32.75
C SER A 436 -12.93 19.05 34.28
N VAL A 437 -11.75 19.30 34.86
CA VAL A 437 -11.62 19.71 36.26
C VAL A 437 -11.95 21.19 36.41
N GLY A 438 -13.10 21.48 37.02
CA GLY A 438 -13.49 22.84 37.34
C GLY A 438 -14.75 22.97 38.18
N ASP A 439 -15.09 22.03 39.06
CA ASP A 439 -16.10 22.31 40.08
C ASP A 439 -15.77 21.65 41.43
N ARG A 440 -15.26 22.47 42.36
CA ARG A 440 -15.18 22.14 43.78
C ARG A 440 -16.47 22.59 44.45
N THR A 441 -17.61 21.95 44.17
CA THR A 441 -18.76 21.87 45.09
C THR A 441 -19.93 21.15 44.43
N SER A 442 -20.13 19.86 44.75
CA SER A 442 -21.44 19.26 45.10
C SER A 442 -21.32 17.74 45.13
N GLN A 443 -22.20 17.13 45.93
CA GLN A 443 -22.20 15.74 46.41
C GLN A 443 -22.01 14.65 45.34
N PRO A 444 -21.55 13.45 45.74
CA PRO A 444 -21.46 12.30 44.83
C PRO A 444 -22.86 11.88 44.37
N PRO A 445 -23.08 11.58 43.08
CA PRO A 445 -24.30 10.91 42.66
C PRO A 445 -24.31 9.49 43.22
N SER A 446 -25.49 9.07 43.68
CA SER A 446 -25.77 7.72 44.18
C SER A 446 -25.44 6.66 43.14
N ALA A 447 -24.83 5.57 43.60
CA ALA A 447 -24.38 4.42 42.83
C ALA A 447 -25.49 3.81 41.94
N SER A 448 -25.35 4.03 40.64
CA SER A 448 -25.72 3.10 39.58
C SER A 448 -24.57 3.14 38.59
N ALA A 449 -23.82 2.04 38.50
CA ALA A 449 -22.54 1.90 37.83
C ALA A 449 -22.40 2.73 36.54
N ALA A 450 -21.66 3.83 36.61
CA ALA A 450 -21.07 4.43 35.42
C ALA A 450 -20.01 3.43 34.93
N ALA A 451 -20.28 2.77 33.81
CA ALA A 451 -19.31 1.89 33.16
C ALA A 451 -18.01 2.69 32.96
N GLU A 452 -16.89 2.15 33.42
CA GLU A 452 -15.59 2.68 33.03
C GLU A 452 -15.56 2.78 31.49
N PRO A 453 -15.06 3.89 30.92
CA PRO A 453 -14.89 3.94 29.48
C PRO A 453 -13.99 2.76 29.09
N ALA A 454 -14.40 2.00 28.07
CA ALA A 454 -13.65 0.84 27.62
C ALA A 454 -12.18 1.21 27.32
N PRO A 455 -11.22 0.27 27.22
CA PRO A 455 -9.84 0.55 26.77
C PRO A 455 -9.75 0.73 25.26
N TRP A 456 -8.89 1.61 24.71
CA TRP A 456 -8.84 1.87 23.25
C TRP A 456 -8.64 0.57 22.46
N SER A 457 -8.04 -0.45 23.09
CA SER A 457 -7.72 -1.73 22.47
C SER A 457 -8.98 -2.51 22.15
N GLN A 458 -10.02 -2.34 22.97
CA GLN A 458 -11.36 -2.81 22.67
C GLN A 458 -11.95 -2.05 21.48
N THR A 459 -11.84 -0.72 21.42
CA THR A 459 -12.39 0.07 20.30
C THR A 459 -11.67 -0.22 18.98
N LEU A 460 -10.34 -0.36 18.99
CA LEU A 460 -9.58 -0.84 17.84
C LEU A 460 -9.93 -2.29 17.50
N GLY A 461 -10.20 -3.12 18.51
CA GLY A 461 -10.78 -4.45 18.33
C GLY A 461 -12.13 -4.39 17.60
N GLU A 462 -13.05 -3.53 18.03
CA GLU A 462 -14.38 -3.31 17.43
C GLU A 462 -14.29 -2.72 16.02
N LEU A 463 -13.37 -1.78 15.80
CA LEU A 463 -13.06 -1.26 14.46
C LEU A 463 -12.66 -2.39 13.52
N LEU A 464 -11.92 -3.37 14.05
CA LEU A 464 -11.43 -4.57 13.37
C LEU A 464 -12.29 -5.82 13.63
N THR A 465 -13.53 -5.70 14.11
CA THR A 465 -14.42 -6.86 14.15
C THR A 465 -14.83 -7.19 12.73
N GLU A 466 -14.95 -8.47 12.38
CA GLU A 466 -15.62 -8.84 11.14
C GLU A 466 -17.06 -8.33 11.19
N SER A 467 -17.56 -7.78 10.09
CA SER A 467 -18.99 -7.48 9.99
C SER A 467 -19.74 -8.79 10.21
N PRO A 468 -20.84 -8.85 10.99
CA PRO A 468 -21.61 -10.07 11.11
C PRO A 468 -22.07 -10.47 9.71
N ALA A 469 -21.37 -11.44 9.12
CA ALA A 469 -21.82 -12.09 7.92
C ALA A 469 -23.17 -12.71 8.29
N THR A 470 -24.24 -12.31 7.61
CA THR A 470 -25.49 -13.06 7.63
C THR A 470 -25.12 -14.50 7.23
N PRO A 471 -25.21 -15.50 8.12
CA PRO A 471 -24.72 -16.83 7.80
C PRO A 471 -25.77 -17.56 6.97
N LEU A 472 -25.48 -17.84 5.71
CA LEU A 472 -26.01 -19.04 5.07
C LEU A 472 -25.06 -20.18 5.39
N ALA A 473 -25.59 -21.15 6.13
CA ALA A 473 -24.89 -22.23 6.79
C ALA A 473 -23.96 -23.03 5.85
N ALA A 474 -22.73 -23.29 6.31
CA ALA A 474 -21.92 -24.41 5.82
C ALA A 474 -21.97 -25.55 6.87
N PRO A 475 -22.13 -26.82 6.45
CA PRO A 475 -22.19 -27.96 7.36
C PRO A 475 -20.80 -28.33 7.89
N SER A 476 -20.79 -28.76 9.14
CA SER A 476 -19.60 -29.07 9.94
C SER A 476 -18.93 -30.39 9.57
N MET A 477 -17.61 -30.47 9.69
CA MET A 477 -16.90 -31.71 10.03
C MET A 477 -15.74 -31.37 10.97
N ALA A 478 -15.72 -32.05 12.12
CA ALA A 478 -14.79 -31.90 13.23
C ALA A 478 -13.62 -32.92 13.13
N PRO A 479 -12.56 -32.80 13.95
CA PRO A 479 -11.17 -33.07 13.58
C PRO A 479 -10.57 -34.35 14.18
N SER A 480 -9.32 -34.68 13.82
CA SER A 480 -8.49 -35.67 14.54
C SER A 480 -7.02 -35.24 14.62
N MET A 481 -6.50 -35.25 15.85
CA MET A 481 -5.15 -34.86 16.30
C MET A 481 -4.09 -35.96 16.15
N HIS A 482 -2.79 -35.59 16.14
CA HIS A 482 -1.66 -36.09 16.97
C HIS A 482 -0.31 -35.66 16.34
N MET A 483 0.47 -34.74 16.94
CA MET A 483 1.53 -34.86 17.98
C MET A 483 2.91 -35.39 17.49
N ALA A 484 3.93 -34.54 17.68
CA ALA A 484 5.34 -34.64 17.26
C ALA A 484 6.24 -35.47 18.23
N PRO A 485 7.54 -35.73 17.94
CA PRO A 485 8.59 -34.75 18.29
C PRO A 485 9.90 -34.69 17.43
N SER A 486 10.58 -33.55 17.64
CA SER A 486 11.96 -33.05 17.40
C SER A 486 13.15 -33.95 17.04
N SER A 487 14.07 -33.44 16.20
CA SER A 487 15.43 -33.01 16.63
C SER A 487 16.26 -32.38 15.49
N SER A 488 17.25 -31.60 15.89
CA SER A 488 18.01 -30.55 15.18
C SER A 488 19.25 -31.02 14.41
N SER A 489 19.61 -30.32 13.33
CA SER A 489 20.98 -29.79 13.12
C SER A 489 21.06 -28.88 11.89
N ALA A 490 21.76 -27.75 12.04
CA ALA A 490 21.94 -26.69 11.06
C ALA A 490 23.02 -27.00 10.00
N SER A 491 22.84 -26.47 8.78
CA SER A 491 23.97 -26.00 7.97
C SER A 491 23.54 -24.93 6.96
N ALA A 492 24.33 -23.87 6.92
CA ALA A 492 24.16 -22.64 6.15
C ALA A 492 24.34 -22.82 4.63
N GLY A 493 23.56 -22.07 3.84
CA GLY A 493 23.74 -21.88 2.40
C GLY A 493 23.43 -20.43 2.03
N GLY A 494 24.41 -19.73 1.44
CA GLY A 494 24.43 -18.28 1.25
C GLY A 494 23.36 -17.73 0.29
N GLU A 495 22.74 -16.63 0.73
CA GLU A 495 21.73 -15.88 0.00
C GLU A 495 22.35 -15.02 -1.12
N ARG A 496 21.80 -15.12 -2.34
CA ARG A 496 21.91 -14.03 -3.33
C ARG A 496 20.91 -12.95 -2.94
N ARG A 497 21.42 -11.77 -2.57
CA ARG A 497 20.63 -10.57 -2.29
C ARG A 497 19.88 -10.09 -3.54
N GLU A 498 18.59 -9.83 -3.41
CA GLU A 498 17.80 -9.13 -4.41
C GLU A 498 18.34 -7.70 -4.64
N LEU A 499 18.28 -7.23 -5.89
CA LEU A 499 18.67 -5.86 -6.24
C LEU A 499 17.55 -4.87 -5.82
N PRO A 500 17.90 -3.65 -5.37
CA PRO A 500 16.91 -2.63 -5.02
C PRO A 500 15.98 -2.30 -6.20
N PHE A 501 14.71 -1.99 -5.92
CA PHE A 501 13.70 -1.65 -6.93
C PHE A 501 14.09 -0.42 -7.76
N ASP A 502 14.89 0.48 -7.20
CA ASP A 502 15.40 1.67 -7.90
C ASP A 502 16.27 1.31 -9.11
N ALA A 503 16.97 0.17 -9.06
CA ALA A 503 17.75 -0.32 -10.20
C ALA A 503 16.86 -0.66 -11.41
N TRP A 504 15.62 -1.08 -11.16
CA TRP A 504 14.64 -1.36 -12.22
C TRP A 504 14.06 -0.06 -12.78
N LEU A 505 13.74 0.91 -11.93
CA LEU A 505 13.26 2.22 -12.40
C LEU A 505 14.27 2.94 -13.28
N GLY A 506 15.56 2.87 -12.94
CA GLY A 506 16.64 3.45 -13.74
C GLY A 506 16.79 2.86 -15.16
N ALA A 507 16.23 1.67 -15.41
CA ALA A 507 16.26 1.01 -16.72
C ALA A 507 15.21 1.56 -17.71
N PHE A 508 14.07 2.07 -17.24
CA PHE A 508 13.02 2.68 -18.09
C PHE A 508 13.33 4.11 -18.54
N ALA A 509 14.51 4.63 -18.20
CA ALA A 509 14.86 6.03 -18.33
C ALA A 509 15.59 6.38 -19.65
N ALA A 510 15.49 5.51 -20.66
CA ALA A 510 15.82 5.82 -22.04
C ALA A 510 14.52 5.85 -22.84
N GLU A 511 14.32 6.89 -23.68
CA GLU A 511 13.26 6.84 -24.69
C GLU A 511 13.42 5.54 -25.47
N PRO A 512 12.39 4.67 -25.56
CA PRO A 512 12.52 3.46 -26.32
C PRO A 512 12.74 3.87 -27.78
N LYS A 513 13.91 3.55 -28.33
CA LYS A 513 14.10 3.57 -29.79
C LYS A 513 13.11 2.55 -30.34
N VAL A 514 11.98 3.01 -30.89
CA VAL A 514 10.99 2.16 -31.54
C VAL A 514 11.70 1.37 -32.64
N PRO A 515 11.90 0.05 -32.52
CA PRO A 515 12.53 -0.72 -33.57
C PRO A 515 11.45 -1.04 -34.61
N GLY A 516 11.55 -0.45 -35.81
CA GLY A 516 10.87 -0.99 -36.99
C GLY A 516 9.77 -0.16 -37.66
N LEU A 517 9.77 1.18 -37.60
CA LEU A 517 9.24 1.92 -38.76
C LEU A 517 10.35 1.98 -39.82
N VAL A 518 10.29 1.04 -40.75
CA VAL A 518 11.07 1.11 -41.99
C VAL A 518 10.67 2.41 -42.68
N ASN A 519 11.61 3.35 -42.80
CA ASN A 519 11.52 4.47 -43.73
C ASN A 519 11.44 3.88 -45.15
N GLY A 520 10.22 3.60 -45.59
CA GLY A 520 9.91 2.99 -46.87
C GLY A 520 8.96 3.85 -47.68
N PHE A 521 9.20 5.16 -47.78
CA PHE A 521 8.68 6.00 -48.86
C PHE A 521 9.70 7.10 -49.19
N GLY A 522 10.88 6.67 -49.64
CA GLY A 522 11.75 7.48 -50.48
C GLY A 522 11.37 7.27 -51.95
N GLY A 523 10.24 7.82 -52.36
CA GLY A 523 9.78 7.86 -53.75
C GLY A 523 9.53 9.31 -54.12
N GLY A 524 10.46 9.91 -54.85
CA GLY A 524 10.45 11.33 -55.13
C GLY A 524 9.25 11.78 -55.95
N LEU A 525 8.78 12.99 -55.65
CA LEU A 525 8.27 13.93 -56.62
C LEU A 525 8.71 15.32 -56.14
N GLY A 526 9.57 15.94 -56.93
CA GLY A 526 10.01 17.31 -56.70
C GLY A 526 8.99 18.32 -57.19
N GLY A 527 9.10 19.53 -56.64
CA GLY A 527 8.79 20.78 -57.31
C GLY A 527 7.31 21.15 -57.45
N LEU A 528 7.09 22.47 -57.36
CA LEU A 528 5.83 23.24 -57.47
C LEU A 528 5.11 23.32 -56.10
N GLY A 529 4.96 24.47 -55.44
CA GLY A 529 4.97 25.86 -55.90
C GLY A 529 3.58 26.47 -55.66
N ALA A 530 3.51 27.38 -54.66
CA ALA A 530 2.56 28.49 -54.48
C ALA A 530 1.03 28.26 -54.37
N SER A 531 0.41 29.09 -53.51
CA SER A 531 -1.01 29.54 -53.43
C SER A 531 -2.08 28.47 -53.21
N ASP A 532 -3.07 28.59 -52.31
CA ASP A 532 -3.67 29.70 -51.55
C ASP A 532 -4.11 29.19 -50.15
#